data_AF-F3FVB3-F1
#
_entry.id   AF-F3FVB3-F1
#
_cell.length_a   1.000
_cell.length_b   1.000
_cell.length_c   1.000
_cell.angle_alpha   90.00
_cell.angle_beta   90.00
_cell.angle_gamma   90.00
#
_symmetry.space_group_name_H-M   'P 1'
#
loop_
_entity.id
_entity.type
_entity.pdbx_description
1 polymer ?
#
loop_
_entity_poly.entity_id
_entity_poly.type
_entity_poly.pdbx_seq_one_letter_code
_entity_poly.pdbx_strand_id
1 'polypeptide(L)' 'MLILQHPDEVSHALNTARLAALGLVNAQLLVGEVFDDLQRILNPPGYQPRLLFPGEAAQTLTPYAQDSLPTLLVVPDGT' A
#
# COMPACT_ATOMS: atom_id res chain seq x y z
N MET A 1 -3.85 5.24 -0.55
CA MET A 1 -3.44 3.82 -0.46
C MET A 1 -2.38 3.58 -1.51
N LEU A 2 -1.33 2.86 -1.15
CA LEU A 2 -0.23 2.51 -2.02
C LEU A 2 -0.15 0.98 -2.11
N ILE A 3 -0.12 0.44 -3.32
CA ILE A 3 0.03 -0.99 -3.56
C ILE A 3 1.35 -1.20 -4.28
N LEU A 4 2.19 -2.08 -3.75
CA LEU A 4 3.47 -2.48 -4.34
C LEU A 4 3.32 -3.90 -4.86
N GLN A 5 3.20 -4.06 -6.18
CA GLN A 5 2.93 -5.34 -6.82
C GLN A 5 4.20 -5.93 -7.47
N HIS A 6 4.47 -7.21 -7.22
CA HIS A 6 5.55 -7.92 -7.88
C HIS A 6 5.24 -8.12 -9.37
N PRO A 7 6.23 -8.02 -10.29
CA PRO A 7 6.00 -8.22 -11.73
C PRO A 7 5.33 -9.55 -12.09
N ASP A 8 5.65 -10.62 -11.36
CA ASP A 8 5.07 -11.95 -11.62
C ASP A 8 3.56 -11.99 -11.34
N GLU A 9 3.10 -11.23 -10.34
CA GLU A 9 1.69 -11.14 -9.91
C GLU A 9 0.82 -10.37 -10.93
N VAL A 10 1.43 -9.59 -11.82
CA VAL A 10 0.71 -8.83 -12.87
C VAL A 10 -0.02 -9.75 -13.84
N SER A 11 0.53 -10.96 -14.06
CA SER A 11 0.03 -11.93 -15.04
C SER A 11 -1.12 -12.79 -14.52
N HIS A 12 -1.41 -12.74 -13.22
CA HIS A 12 -2.48 -13.53 -12.62
C HIS A 12 -3.85 -13.00 -13.09
N ALA A 13 -4.68 -13.91 -13.61
CA ALA A 13 -5.98 -13.60 -14.25
C ALA A 13 -6.96 -12.83 -13.34
N LEU A 14 -6.72 -12.83 -12.03
CA LEU A 14 -7.43 -12.04 -11.04
C LEU A 14 -6.45 -11.02 -10.43
N ASN A 15 -6.18 -9.92 -11.15
CA ASN A 15 -5.30 -8.86 -10.67
C ASN A 15 -5.98 -8.04 -9.55
N THR A 16 -6.05 -8.64 -8.36
CA THR A 16 -6.78 -8.16 -7.18
C THR A 16 -6.26 -6.80 -6.72
N ALA A 17 -4.95 -6.57 -6.77
CA ALA A 17 -4.34 -5.27 -6.54
C ALA A 17 -4.84 -4.20 -7.53
N ARG A 18 -4.90 -4.51 -8.82
CA ARG A 18 -5.41 -3.58 -9.83
C ARG A 18 -6.90 -3.30 -9.65
N LEU A 19 -7.70 -4.31 -9.31
CA LEU A 19 -9.12 -4.12 -9.00
C LEU A 19 -9.32 -3.23 -7.76
N ALA A 20 -8.54 -3.45 -6.70
CA ALA A 20 -8.55 -2.60 -5.52
C ALA A 20 -8.13 -1.16 -5.84
N ALA A 21 -7.10 -0.97 -6.67
CA ALA A 21 -6.67 0.36 -7.11
C ALA A 21 -7.75 1.09 -7.92
N LEU A 22 -8.45 0.40 -8.83
CA LEU A 22 -9.54 0.98 -9.62
C LEU A 22 -10.77 1.34 -8.78
N GLY A 23 -11.03 0.60 -7.71
CA GLY A 23 -12.18 0.83 -6.81
C GLY A 23 -11.97 1.95 -5.78
N LEU A 24 -10.77 2.50 -5.66
CA LEU A 24 -10.40 3.44 -4.60
C LEU A 24 -9.95 4.79 -5.18
N VAL A 25 -10.56 5.88 -4.69
CA VAL A 25 -10.33 7.25 -5.19
C VAL A 25 -8.88 7.74 -5.03
N ASN A 26 -8.16 7.26 -4.01
CA ASN A 26 -6.80 7.70 -3.69
C ASN A 26 -5.82 6.52 -3.66
N ALA A 27 -5.94 5.58 -4.60
CA ALA A 27 -5.04 4.44 -4.71
C ALA A 27 -3.99 4.64 -5.80
N GLN A 28 -2.75 4.25 -5.48
CA GLN A 28 -1.63 4.18 -6.40
C GLN A 28 -1.11 2.74 -6.43
N LEU A 29 -0.90 2.20 -7.63
CA LEU A 29 -0.30 0.90 -7.86
C LEU A 29 1.09 1.11 -8.49
N LEU A 30 2.11 0.56 -7.87
CA LEU A 30 3.47 0.51 -8.40
C LEU A 30 3.85 -0.96 -8.61
N VAL A 31 4.35 -1.28 -9.79
CA VAL A 31 4.81 -2.63 -10.12
C VAL A 31 6.33 -2.64 -10.13
N GLY A 32 6.94 -3.55 -9.37
CA GLY A 32 8.39 -3.68 -9.31
C GLY A 32 8.85 -4.68 -8.25
N GLU A 33 10.01 -5.28 -8.49
CA GLU A 33 10.73 -6.10 -7.51
C GLU A 33 11.65 -5.22 -6.63
N VAL A 34 12.29 -4.22 -7.25
CA VAL A 34 13.20 -3.25 -6.59
C VAL A 34 12.72 -1.83 -6.89
N PHE A 35 12.60 -1.02 -5.84
CA PHE A 35 12.23 0.40 -5.94
C PHE A 35 13.39 1.26 -5.41
N ASP A 36 14.10 1.95 -6.30
CA ASP A 36 15.30 2.74 -5.95
C ASP A 36 15.00 3.82 -4.88
N ASP A 37 13.81 4.43 -4.92
CA ASP A 37 13.37 5.48 -3.99
C ASP A 37 12.33 5.00 -2.96
N LEU A 38 12.37 3.72 -2.57
CA LEU A 38 11.35 3.10 -1.71
C LEU A 38 11.07 3.90 -0.43
N GLN A 39 12.09 4.42 0.24
CA GLN A 39 11.91 5.20 1.47
C GLN A 39 11.07 6.46 1.24
N ARG A 40 11.29 7.14 0.10
CA ARG A 40 10.52 8.34 -0.27
C ARG A 40 9.09 7.99 -0.67
N ILE A 41 8.93 6.88 -1.38
CA ILE A 41 7.63 6.35 -1.81
C ILE A 41 6.79 5.96 -0.59
N LEU A 42 7.39 5.31 0.40
CA LEU A 42 6.74 4.87 1.63
C LEU A 42 6.50 6.00 2.63
N ASN A 43 7.26 7.10 2.57
CA ASN A 43 7.17 8.20 3.52
C ASN A 43 6.93 9.56 2.85
N PRO A 44 5.81 9.76 2.13
CA PRO A 44 5.49 11.05 1.57
C PRO A 44 5.18 12.06 2.69
N PRO A 45 5.63 13.32 2.57
CA PRO A 45 5.37 14.35 3.56
C PRO A 45 3.86 14.57 3.74
N GLY A 46 3.43 14.75 4.99
CA GLY A 46 2.02 14.97 5.32
C GLY A 46 1.19 13.70 5.51
N TYR A 47 1.82 12.52 5.52
CA TYR A 47 1.15 11.25 5.77
C TYR A 47 1.79 10.46 6.91
N GLN A 48 1.02 9.56 7.51
CA GLN A 48 1.50 8.54 8.42
C GLN A 48 1.47 7.18 7.70
N PRO A 49 2.61 6.62 7.28
CA PRO A 49 2.58 5.33 6.61
C PRO A 49 2.30 4.18 7.57
N ARG A 50 1.48 3.23 7.11
CA ARG A 50 1.14 1.98 7.80
C ARG A 50 1.16 0.84 6.79
N LEU A 51 1.89 -0.23 7.12
CA LEU A 51 1.91 -1.45 6.34
C LEU A 51 0.71 -2.32 6.70
N LEU A 52 -0.11 -2.68 5.71
CA LEU A 52 -1.14 -3.69 5.86
C LEU A 52 -0.54 -5.05 5.47
N PHE A 53 -0.17 -5.84 6.47
CA PHE A 53 0.39 -7.16 6.26
C PHE A 53 -0.01 -8.09 7.42
N PRO A 54 -0.32 -9.37 7.15
CA PRO A 54 -0.61 -10.32 8.22
C PRO A 54 0.66 -10.64 9.03
N GLY A 55 0.57 -10.63 10.36
CA GLY A 55 1.66 -11.05 11.23
C GLY A 55 1.32 -10.96 12.71
N GLU A 56 2.08 -11.66 13.55
CA GLU A 56 1.89 -11.70 15.01
C GLU A 56 1.99 -10.31 15.67
N ALA A 57 2.76 -9.40 15.06
CA ALA A 57 2.92 -8.02 15.52
C ALA A 57 1.91 -7.04 14.89
N ALA A 58 0.93 -7.53 14.12
CA ALA A 58 -0.05 -6.68 13.47
C ALA A 58 -0.94 -5.99 14.52
N GLN A 59 -1.20 -4.71 14.30
CA GLN A 59 -2.05 -3.90 15.18
C GLN A 59 -3.31 -3.51 14.42
N THR A 60 -4.44 -3.53 15.13
CA THR A 60 -5.72 -3.06 14.59
C THR A 60 -5.64 -1.56 14.33
N LEU A 61 -5.98 -1.15 13.10
CA LEU A 61 -6.09 0.27 12.76
C LEU A 61 -7.30 0.89 13.48
N THR A 62 -7.04 1.94 14.26
CA THR A 62 -8.08 2.76 14.86
C THR A 62 -8.45 3.93 13.94
N PRO A 63 -9.71 4.40 13.95
CA PRO A 63 -10.10 5.62 13.24
C PRO A 63 -9.24 6.82 13.66
N TYR A 64 -9.04 7.75 12.73
CA TYR A 64 -8.25 8.95 12.98
C TYR A 64 -8.86 9.85 14.03
N ALA A 65 -7.99 10.47 14.83
CA ALA A 65 -8.32 11.70 15.53
C ALA A 65 -8.32 12.86 14.53
N GLN A 66 -9.21 13.84 14.72
CA GLN A 66 -9.48 14.92 13.76
C GLN A 66 -8.26 15.80 13.44
N ASP A 67 -7.24 15.83 14.31
CA ASP A 67 -6.00 16.62 14.16
C ASP A 67 -4.78 15.78 13.73
N SER A 68 -4.98 14.52 13.34
CA SER A 68 -3.89 13.64 12.90
C SER A 68 -3.65 13.72 11.40
N LEU A 69 -2.39 13.52 10.99
CA LEU A 69 -2.05 13.37 9.58
C LEU A 69 -2.77 12.13 8.99
N PRO A 70 -3.22 12.19 7.72
CA PRO A 70 -3.84 11.04 7.06
C PRO A 70 -2.88 9.84 6.98
N THR A 71 -3.41 8.61 7.10
CA THR A 71 -2.64 7.36 7.00
C THR A 71 -2.49 7.03 5.53
N LEU A 72 -1.24 6.77 5.15
CA LEU A 72 -0.94 6.07 3.92
C LEU A 72 -0.92 4.57 4.22
N LEU A 73 -1.97 3.86 3.81
CA LEU A 73 -1.98 2.40 3.86
C LEU A 73 -1.14 1.85 2.71
N VAL A 74 -0.12 1.05 3.03
CA VAL A 74 0.78 0.38 2.08
C VAL A 74 0.46 -1.11 2.06
N VAL A 75 0.23 -1.67 0.88
CA VAL A 75 -0.10 -3.08 0.68
C VAL A 75 0.93 -3.71 -0.26
N PRO A 76 1.81 -4.60 0.21
CA PRO A 76 2.65 -5.39 -0.66
C PRO A 76 1.82 -6.53 -1.26
N ASP A 77 1.93 -6.72 -2.57
CA ASP A 77 1.29 -7.77 -3.36
C ASP A 77 2.37 -8.55 -4.10
N GLY A 78 2.92 -9.57 -3.42
CA GLY A 78 3.97 -10.45 -3.92
C GLY A 78 3.90 -11.79 -3.18
N THR A 79 4.19 -12.89 -3.88
CA THR A 79 4.26 -14.25 -3.31
C THR A 79 5.58 -14.54 -2.61
#